data_AF-A0A1G2T4R0-F1
#
_entry.id   AF-A0A1G2T4R0-F1
#
_cell.length_a   1.000
_cell.length_b   1.000
_cell.length_c   1.000
_cell.angle_alpha   90.00
_cell.angle_beta   90.00
_cell.angle_gamma   90.00
#
_symmetry.space_group_name_H-M   'P 1'
#
loop_
_entity.id
_entity.type
_entity.pdbx_description
1 polymer ?
#
loop_
_entity_poly.entity_id
_entity_poly.type
_entity_poly.pdbx_seq_one_letter_code
_entity_poly.pdbx_strand_id
1 'polypeptide(L)' 'MKGISDLLKRISSVLNQDEELKRRIIELIREKTNIKLPKENIFLKNGVLEIDASPAAKNEIKLKEDEIKKEFKIFRILYK' A
#
# COMPACT_ATOMS: atom_id res chain seq x y z
N MET A 1 -21.36 10.57 28.33
CA MET A 1 -21.00 10.57 26.90
C MET A 1 -19.88 9.56 26.66
N LYS A 2 -20.19 8.29 26.35
CA LYS A 2 -19.18 7.23 26.13
C LYS A 2 -19.18 6.65 24.70
N GLY A 3 -20.18 6.99 23.87
CA GLY A 3 -20.34 6.37 22.54
C GLY A 3 -19.46 6.94 21.42
N ILE A 4 -19.21 8.24 21.43
CA ILE A 4 -18.51 8.93 20.32
C ILE A 4 -17.01 8.60 20.32
N SER A 5 -16.38 8.54 21.50
CA SER A 5 -14.95 8.21 21.63
C SER A 5 -14.62 6.78 21.22
N ASP A 6 -15.52 5.82 21.46
CA ASP A 6 -15.35 4.42 21.03
C ASP A 6 -15.52 4.27 19.52
N LEU A 7 -16.48 4.99 18.92
CA LEU A 7 -16.63 5.08 17.46
C LEU A 7 -15.39 5.70 16.81
N LEU A 8 -14.88 6.83 17.35
CA LEU A 8 -13.65 7.47 16.89
C LEU A 8 -12.45 6.53 17.01
N LYS A 9 -12.32 5.77 18.10
CA LYS A 9 -11.24 4.78 18.25
C LYS A 9 -11.32 3.64 17.23
N ARG A 10 -12.54 3.14 16.95
CA ARG A 10 -12.76 2.12 15.91
C ARG A 10 -12.43 2.68 14.52
N ILE A 11 -12.90 3.88 14.21
CA ILE A 11 -12.63 4.55 12.94
C ILE A 11 -11.13 4.84 12.79
N SER A 12 -10.48 5.33 13.85
CA SER A 12 -9.04 5.61 13.85
C SER A 12 -8.20 4.33 13.76
N SER A 13 -8.63 3.22 14.36
CA SER A 13 -7.94 1.93 14.20
C SER A 13 -8.01 1.43 12.76
N VAL A 14 -9.17 1.56 12.12
CA VAL A 14 -9.33 1.20 10.70
C VAL A 14 -8.50 2.13 9.80
N LEU A 15 -8.51 3.45 10.05
CA LEU A 15 -7.71 4.41 9.29
C LEU A 15 -6.19 4.20 9.45
N ASN A 16 -5.72 3.80 10.62
CA ASN A 16 -4.30 3.53 10.86
C ASN A 16 -3.82 2.23 10.19
N GLN A 17 -4.70 1.26 9.96
CA GLN A 17 -4.34 0.02 9.26
C GLN A 17 -3.88 0.29 7.81
N ASP A 18 -4.52 1.23 7.11
CA ASP A 18 -4.11 1.63 5.77
C ASP A 18 -2.71 2.28 5.74
N GLU A 19 -2.36 3.07 6.76
CA GLU A 19 -1.02 3.67 6.86
C GLU A 19 0.08 2.64 7.15
N GLU A 20 -0.17 1.68 8.04
CA GLU A 20 0.75 0.58 8.29
C GLU A 20 0.92 -0.32 7.07
N LEU A 21 -0.19 -0.66 6.39
CA LEU A 21 -0.17 -1.42 5.15
C LEU A 21 0.66 -0.70 4.08
N LYS A 22 0.42 0.60 3.90
CA LYS A 22 1.17 1.41 2.94
C LYS A 22 2.66 1.45 3.28
N ARG A 23 3.05 1.55 4.55
CA ARG A 23 4.46 1.46 4.98
C ARG A 23 5.07 0.11 4.63
N ARG A 24 4.40 -0.99 4.97
CA ARG A 24 4.89 -2.34 4.67
C ARG A 24 5.02 -2.60 3.18
N ILE A 25 4.09 -2.10 2.36
CA ILE A 25 4.17 -2.20 0.89
C ILE A 25 5.39 -1.45 0.36
N ILE A 26 5.69 -0.26 0.90
CA ILE A 26 6.88 0.51 0.51
C ILE A 26 8.15 -0.24 0.87
N GLU A 27 8.21 -0.82 2.08
CA GLU A 27 9.38 -1.61 2.49
C GLU A 27 9.55 -2.85 1.63
N LEU A 28 8.47 -3.57 1.33
CA LEU A 28 8.52 -4.75 0.49
C LEU A 28 8.93 -4.44 -0.95
N ILE A 29 8.40 -3.37 -1.55
CA ILE A 29 8.84 -2.94 -2.88
C ILE A 29 10.32 -2.56 -2.82
N ARG A 30 10.76 -1.85 -1.78
CA ARG A 30 12.16 -1.50 -1.61
C ARG A 30 13.05 -2.73 -1.45
N GLU A 31 12.66 -3.73 -0.66
CA GLU A 31 13.43 -4.97 -0.48
C GLU A 31 13.49 -5.80 -1.75
N LYS A 32 12.39 -5.87 -2.49
CA LYS A 32 12.27 -6.74 -3.68
C LYS A 32 12.83 -6.13 -4.96
N THR A 33 12.78 -4.80 -5.09
CA THR A 33 13.18 -4.08 -6.31
C THR A 33 14.41 -3.19 -6.11
N ASN A 34 14.83 -2.96 -4.86
CA ASN A 34 15.86 -1.98 -4.48
C ASN A 34 15.51 -0.53 -4.89
N ILE A 35 14.26 -0.27 -5.27
CA ILE A 35 13.78 1.05 -5.70
C ILE A 35 13.12 1.76 -4.53
N LYS A 36 13.53 3.01 -4.32
CA LYS A 36 12.99 3.87 -3.27
C LYS A 36 11.80 4.65 -3.83
N LEU A 37 10.59 4.19 -3.53
CA LEU A 37 9.36 4.91 -3.88
C LEU A 37 8.97 5.90 -2.77
N PRO A 38 8.67 7.16 -3.12
CA PRO A 38 8.07 8.10 -2.18
C PRO A 38 6.73 7.55 -1.66
N LYS A 39 6.38 7.86 -0.41
CA LYS A 39 5.03 7.59 0.12
C LYS A 39 3.93 8.25 -0.72
N GLU A 40 4.26 9.37 -1.34
CA GLU A 40 3.36 10.18 -2.16
C GLU A 40 2.99 9.49 -3.47
N ASN A 41 3.80 8.52 -3.88
CA ASN A 41 3.69 7.82 -5.14
C ASN A 41 2.91 6.50 -5.04
N ILE A 42 2.43 6.15 -3.84
CA ILE A 42 1.70 4.93 -3.59
C ILE A 42 0.35 5.27 -2.98
N PHE A 43 -0.73 4.77 -3.57
CA PHE A 43 -2.08 4.96 -3.07
C PHE A 43 -2.73 3.59 -2.89
N LEU A 44 -3.14 3.29 -1.67
CA LEU A 44 -3.95 2.12 -1.39
C LEU A 44 -5.38 2.58 -1.18
N LYS A 45 -6.31 2.12 -2.01
CA LYS A 45 -7.75 2.39 -1.85
C LYS A 45 -8.53 1.11 -2.13
N ASN A 46 -9.31 0.65 -1.16
CA ASN A 46 -10.21 -0.51 -1.30
C ASN A 46 -9.53 -1.76 -1.88
N GLY A 47 -8.30 -2.07 -1.45
CA GLY A 47 -7.54 -3.23 -1.94
C GLY A 47 -6.99 -3.08 -3.35
N VAL A 48 -7.06 -1.88 -3.93
CA VAL A 48 -6.35 -1.48 -5.16
C VAL A 48 -5.13 -0.66 -4.78
N LEU A 49 -3.96 -1.09 -5.26
CA LEU A 49 -2.70 -0.40 -5.07
C LEU A 49 -2.38 0.39 -6.35
N GLU A 50 -2.42 1.71 -6.30
CA GLU A 50 -1.97 2.58 -7.37
C GLU A 50 -0.52 2.98 -7.10
N ILE A 51 0.35 2.79 -8.09
CA ILE A 51 1.78 3.12 -8.00
C ILE A 51 2.12 4.06 -9.15
N ASP A 52 2.59 5.24 -8.77
CA ASP A 52 3.13 6.25 -9.66
C ASP A 52 4.66 6.16 -9.61
N ALA A 53 5.29 5.69 -10.69
CA ALA A 53 6.72 5.44 -10.68
C ALA A 53 7.33 5.54 -12.08
N SER A 54 8.66 5.66 -12.13
CA SER A 54 9.40 5.59 -13.39
C SER A 54 9.10 4.26 -14.11
N PRO A 55 9.14 4.22 -15.46
CA PRO A 55 8.87 3.01 -16.23
C PRO A 55 9.72 1.80 -15.83
N ALA A 56 11.00 2.03 -15.49
CA ALA A 56 11.89 1.01 -14.96
C ALA A 56 11.37 0.41 -13.65
N ALA A 57 10.88 1.24 -12.74
CA ALA A 57 10.29 0.80 -11.48
C ALA A 57 8.97 0.07 -11.67
N LYS A 58 8.11 0.53 -12.58
CA LYS A 58 6.87 -0.17 -12.93
C LYS A 58 7.15 -1.59 -13.44
N ASN A 59 8.17 -1.78 -14.27
CA ASN A 59 8.56 -3.09 -14.76
C ASN A 59 9.05 -4.01 -13.64
N GLU A 60 9.93 -3.52 -12.77
CA GLU A 60 10.45 -4.30 -11.63
C GLU A 60 9.34 -4.69 -10.66
N ILE A 61 8.42 -3.76 -10.37
CA ILE A 61 7.26 -4.04 -9.50
C ILE A 61 6.32 -5.04 -10.16
N LYS A 62 6.11 -4.94 -11.48
CA LYS A 62 5.28 -5.86 -12.25
C LYS A 62 5.86 -7.28 -12.27
N LEU A 63 7.18 -7.42 -12.32
CA LEU A 63 7.85 -8.73 -12.20
C LEU A 63 7.62 -9.37 -10.82
N LYS A 64 7.48 -8.55 -9.78
CA LYS A 64 7.26 -8.95 -8.38
C LYS A 64 5.79 -8.87 -7.96
N GLU A 65 4.87 -8.58 -8.88
CA GLU A 65 3.47 -8.28 -8.59
C GLU A 65 2.75 -9.46 -7.92
N ASP A 66 3.06 -10.69 -8.32
CA ASP A 66 2.42 -11.89 -7.76
C ASP A 66 2.79 -12.10 -6.28
N GLU A 67 4.05 -11.82 -5.92
CA GLU A 67 4.52 -11.85 -4.52
C GLU A 67 3.81 -10.77 -3.69
N ILE A 68 3.72 -9.55 -4.23
CA ILE A 68 3.07 -8.40 -3.55
C ILE A 68 1.57 -8.68 -3.34
N LYS A 69 0.88 -9.23 -4.34
CA LYS A 69 -0.54 -9.56 -4.26
C LYS A 69 -0.84 -10.63 -3.20
N LYS A 70 -0.01 -11.68 -3.13
CA LYS A 70 -0.15 -12.76 -2.16
C LYS A 70 0.02 -12.27 -0.72
N GLU A 71 0.98 -11.38 -0.48
CA GLU A 71 1.32 -10.97 0.88
C GLU A 71 0.31 -9.98 1.47
N PHE A 72 -0.30 -9.13 0.64
CA PHE A 72 -1.21 -8.06 1.09
C PHE A 72 -2.68 -8.27 0.72
N LYS A 73 -3.05 -9.41 0.11
CA LYS A 73 -4.42 -9.65 -0.42
C LYS A 73 -4.92 -8.50 -1.33
N ILE A 74 -4.00 -7.91 -2.09
CA ILE A 74 -4.30 -6.81 -3.01
C ILE A 74 -5.00 -7.41 -4.23
N PHE A 75 -6.17 -6.88 -4.58
CA PHE A 75 -6.96 -7.38 -5.70
C PHE A 75 -6.40 -6.90 -7.05
N ARG A 76 -5.83 -5.69 -7.09
CA ARG A 76 -5.36 -5.08 -8.35
C ARG A 76 -4.26 -4.05 -8.09
N ILE A 77 -3.24 -4.05 -8.96
CA ILE A 77 -2.21 -3.00 -9.02
C ILE A 77 -2.47 -2.16 -10.26
N LEU A 78 -2.54 -0.84 -10.10
CA LEU A 78 -2.66 0.13 -11.19
C LEU A 78 -1.36 0.93 -11.28
N TYR A 79 -0.87 1.09 -12.51
CA TYR A 79 0.33 1.87 -12.78
C TYR A 79 -0.11 3.15 -13.48
N LYS A 80 0.14 4.30 -12.85
CA LYS A 80 -0.13 5.62 -13.44
C LYS A 80 1.14 6.17 -14.03
#